data_AF-A0A348NZF9-F1
#
_entry.id   AF-A0A348NZF9-F1
#
_cell.length_a   1.000
_cell.length_b   1.000
_cell.length_c   1.000
_cell.angle_alpha   90.00
_cell.angle_beta   90.00
_cell.angle_gamma   90.00
#
_symmetry.space_group_name_H-M   'P 1'
#
loop_
_entity.id
_entity.type
_entity.pdbx_description
1 polymer ?
#
loop_
_entity_poly.entity_id
_entity_poly.type
_entity_poly.pdbx_seq_one_letter_code
_entity_poly.pdbx_strand_id
1 'polypeptide(L)'
;MESDDLNEIFKQYNTAVSAGDFKKAFEFYAADTKAEILSEIKDPSERDGYEMMEKAMLPLSYSVDHSDIGKEKASLYITGTYKSPDEEQPGKTSRQEVMINFLKELGQWKIDYKTFMGDPDAVRRSPDQDFEPESQYDFNKTTSLGGRIVSVKFENEFTMVTIKVLDEENLVFLQSKSELEKSGFETALLVPWRMLSTEGYPHKSNPLKIWADSFEIE
;
A
#
# COMPACT_ATOMS: atom_id res chain seq x y z
N MET A 1 8.13 18.73 9.07
CA MET A 1 7.76 17.49 9.78
C MET A 1 8.12 16.39 8.82
N GLU A 2 9.13 15.61 9.18
CA GLU A 2 9.86 14.74 8.25
C GLU A 2 9.42 13.29 8.44
N SER A 3 9.70 12.43 7.47
CA SER A 3 9.44 10.98 7.53
C SER A 3 9.97 10.33 8.81
N ASP A 4 11.03 10.89 9.37
CA ASP A 4 11.71 10.42 10.57
C ASP A 4 10.81 10.47 11.81
N ASP A 5 9.87 11.43 11.87
CA ASP A 5 8.93 11.58 12.99
C ASP A 5 7.94 10.39 13.04
N LEU A 6 7.41 9.96 11.89
CA LEU A 6 6.47 8.83 11.81
C LEU A 6 7.15 7.49 12.08
N ASN A 7 8.35 7.31 11.54
CA ASN A 7 9.17 6.13 11.76
C ASN A 7 9.51 5.97 13.24
N GLU A 8 9.89 7.06 13.92
CA GLU A 8 10.21 7.03 15.36
C GLU A 8 8.99 6.65 16.20
N ILE A 9 7.79 7.18 15.89
CA ILE A 9 6.55 6.76 16.54
C ILE A 9 6.32 5.25 16.38
N PHE A 10 6.49 4.71 15.18
CA PHE A 10 6.31 3.28 14.93
C PHE A 10 7.38 2.42 15.63
N LYS A 11 8.64 2.88 15.72
CA LYS A 11 9.69 2.21 16.53
C LYS A 11 9.32 2.15 18.01
N GLN A 12 8.85 3.25 18.58
CA GLN A 12 8.48 3.32 19.99
C GLN A 12 7.26 2.44 20.29
N TYR A 13 6.29 2.42 19.38
CA TYR A 13 5.16 1.48 19.41
C TYR A 13 5.65 0.02 19.44
N ASN A 14 6.46 -0.39 18.46
CA ASN A 14 7.00 -1.76 18.39
C ASN A 14 7.80 -2.14 19.64
N THR A 15 8.54 -1.19 20.21
CA THR A 15 9.28 -1.37 21.47
C THR A 15 8.35 -1.63 22.64
N ALA A 16 7.25 -0.87 22.77
CA ALA A 16 6.27 -1.06 23.83
C ALA A 16 5.56 -2.42 23.72
N VAL A 17 5.11 -2.80 22.51
CA VAL A 17 4.48 -4.11 22.26
C VAL A 17 5.44 -5.26 22.55
N SER A 18 6.71 -5.15 22.11
CA SER A 18 7.75 -6.16 22.38
C SER A 18 8.00 -6.34 23.88
N ALA A 19 7.98 -5.25 24.65
CA ALA A 19 8.12 -5.28 26.11
C ALA A 19 6.86 -5.77 26.84
N GLY A 20 5.74 -5.96 26.14
CA GLY A 20 4.44 -6.27 26.75
C GLY A 20 3.81 -5.08 27.48
N ASP A 21 4.29 -3.85 27.27
CA ASP A 21 3.70 -2.64 27.84
C ASP A 21 2.57 -2.13 26.93
N PHE A 22 1.46 -2.86 26.90
CA PHE A 22 0.32 -2.53 26.05
C PHE A 22 -0.38 -1.25 26.49
N LYS A 23 -0.28 -0.87 27.76
CA LYS A 23 -0.76 0.43 28.22
C LYS A 23 -0.04 1.56 27.46
N LYS A 24 1.29 1.50 27.36
CA LYS A 24 2.09 2.44 26.57
C LYS A 24 1.86 2.29 25.07
N ALA A 25 1.74 1.06 24.55
CA ALA A 25 1.44 0.83 23.13
C ALA A 25 0.14 1.55 22.70
N PHE A 26 -0.90 1.49 23.53
CA PHE A 26 -2.17 2.20 23.34
C PHE A 26 -2.08 3.73 23.48
N GLU A 27 -0.94 4.32 23.85
CA GLU A 27 -0.75 5.78 23.82
C GLU A 27 -0.33 6.26 22.43
N PHE A 28 0.13 5.36 21.56
CA PHE A 28 0.50 5.69 20.18
C PHE A 28 -0.69 5.64 19.22
N TYR A 29 -1.76 4.93 19.56
CA TYR A 29 -2.99 4.89 18.77
C TYR A 29 -3.78 6.20 18.85
N ALA A 30 -4.48 6.52 17.76
CA ALA A 30 -5.47 7.59 17.71
C ALA A 30 -6.63 7.26 18.66
N ALA A 31 -7.30 8.28 19.19
CA ALA A 31 -8.28 8.11 20.25
C ALA A 31 -9.44 7.20 19.83
N ASP A 32 -9.96 7.39 18.62
CA ASP A 32 -11.07 6.62 18.08
C ASP A 32 -10.66 5.16 17.80
N THR A 33 -9.50 4.94 17.15
CA THR A 33 -8.99 3.59 16.88
C THR A 33 -8.70 2.83 18.18
N LYS A 34 -8.14 3.51 19.18
CA LYS A 34 -7.93 2.94 20.51
C LYS A 34 -9.26 2.54 21.15
N ALA A 35 -10.27 3.41 21.07
CA ALA A 35 -11.59 3.13 21.63
C ALA A 35 -12.25 1.94 20.94
N GLU A 36 -12.14 1.84 19.61
CA GLU A 36 -12.61 0.71 18.81
C GLU A 36 -11.97 -0.60 19.26
N ILE A 37 -10.63 -0.68 19.27
CA ILE A 37 -9.89 -1.87 19.71
C ILE A 37 -10.30 -2.27 21.14
N LEU A 38 -10.35 -1.32 22.07
CA LEU A 38 -10.72 -1.62 23.46
C LEU A 38 -12.19 -2.03 23.62
N SER A 39 -13.07 -1.65 22.68
CA SER A 39 -14.47 -2.08 22.69
C SER A 39 -14.64 -3.55 22.28
N GLU A 40 -13.69 -4.09 21.53
CA GLU A 40 -13.68 -5.51 21.13
C GLU A 40 -13.13 -6.43 22.22
N ILE A 41 -12.37 -5.89 23.18
CA ILE A 41 -11.77 -6.62 24.30
C ILE A 41 -12.75 -6.61 25.50
N LYS A 42 -13.55 -7.66 25.64
CA LYS A 42 -14.63 -7.76 26.64
C LYS A 42 -14.17 -8.37 27.95
N ASP A 43 -13.12 -9.19 27.92
CA ASP A 43 -12.62 -9.90 29.09
C ASP A 43 -11.08 -10.10 29.06
N PRO A 44 -10.46 -10.56 30.17
CA PRO A 44 -9.02 -10.77 30.22
C PRO A 44 -8.46 -11.78 29.21
N SER A 45 -9.24 -12.81 28.82
CA SER A 45 -8.77 -13.81 27.84
C SER A 45 -8.70 -13.22 26.43
N GLU A 46 -9.68 -12.39 26.05
CA GLU A 46 -9.65 -11.66 24.78
C GLU A 46 -8.49 -10.67 24.75
N ARG A 47 -8.18 -10.03 25.90
CA ARG A 47 -7.01 -9.18 26.04
C ARG A 47 -5.72 -9.94 25.78
N ASP A 48 -5.52 -11.08 26.45
CA ASP A 48 -4.32 -11.90 26.26
C ASP A 48 -4.17 -12.35 24.80
N GLY A 49 -5.29 -12.71 24.14
CA GLY A 49 -5.33 -13.04 22.72
C GLY A 49 -4.92 -11.89 21.81
N TYR A 50 -5.46 -10.69 22.06
CA TYR A 50 -5.07 -9.47 21.34
C TYR A 50 -3.58 -9.14 21.51
N GLU A 51 -3.10 -9.19 22.76
CA GLU A 51 -1.70 -8.92 23.08
C GLU A 51 -0.74 -9.92 22.41
N MET A 52 -1.13 -11.20 22.33
CA MET A 52 -0.37 -12.23 21.61
C MET A 52 -0.36 -11.98 20.10
N MET A 53 -1.52 -11.64 19.52
CA MET A 53 -1.66 -11.32 18.10
C MET A 53 -0.79 -10.11 17.70
N GLU A 54 -0.88 -9.02 18.46
CA GLU A 54 -0.09 -7.81 18.22
C GLU A 54 1.42 -8.08 18.26
N LYS A 55 1.89 -8.90 19.21
CA LYS A 55 3.29 -9.34 19.25
C LYS A 55 3.69 -10.17 18.05
N ALA A 56 2.82 -11.06 17.57
CA ALA A 56 3.09 -11.87 16.38
C ALA A 56 3.14 -11.03 15.10
N MET A 57 2.43 -9.91 15.07
CA MET A 57 2.39 -8.97 13.95
C MET A 57 3.52 -7.92 13.97
N LEU A 58 4.46 -7.99 14.92
CA LEU A 58 5.65 -7.15 14.89
C LEU A 58 6.67 -7.66 13.86
N PRO A 59 7.25 -6.77 13.02
CA PRO A 59 8.38 -7.16 12.18
C PRO A 59 9.63 -7.40 13.04
N LEU A 60 10.41 -8.42 12.67
CA LEU A 60 11.76 -8.67 13.19
C LEU A 60 12.72 -7.55 12.78
N SER A 61 12.54 -7.01 11.58
CA SER A 61 13.23 -5.86 11.01
C SER A 61 12.38 -5.26 9.90
N TYR A 62 12.61 -3.99 9.55
CA TYR A 62 11.92 -3.37 8.41
C TYR A 62 12.75 -2.25 7.78
N SER A 63 12.47 -1.95 6.51
CA SER A 63 12.88 -0.72 5.83
C SER A 63 11.69 0.22 5.68
N VAL A 64 11.95 1.53 5.71
CA VAL A 64 10.97 2.53 5.27
C VAL A 64 11.16 2.71 3.77
N ASP A 65 10.10 2.46 3.01
CA ASP A 65 10.12 2.53 1.56
C ASP A 65 9.61 3.90 1.08
N HIS A 66 8.61 4.45 1.77
CA HIS A 66 8.05 5.77 1.49
C HIS A 66 7.25 6.32 2.66
N SER A 67 7.02 7.64 2.66
CA SER A 67 6.04 8.29 3.53
C SER A 67 5.28 9.36 2.77
N ASP A 68 3.96 9.36 2.90
CA ASP A 68 3.10 10.46 2.47
C ASP A 68 2.63 11.22 3.72
N ILE A 69 2.86 12.53 3.77
CA ILE A 69 2.58 13.36 4.95
C ILE A 69 1.69 14.53 4.54
N GLY A 70 0.40 14.36 4.77
CA GLY A 70 -0.58 15.42 4.67
C GLY A 70 -0.68 16.27 5.93
N LYS A 71 -1.67 17.17 5.95
CA LYS A 71 -1.91 18.08 7.08
C LYS A 71 -2.43 17.35 8.32
N GLU A 72 -3.41 16.46 8.12
CA GLU A 72 -4.16 15.76 9.18
C GLU A 72 -4.03 14.23 9.09
N LYS A 73 -3.55 13.72 7.95
CA LYS A 73 -3.36 12.29 7.68
C LYS A 73 -1.96 12.06 7.14
N ALA A 74 -1.37 10.92 7.45
CA ALA A 74 -0.11 10.49 6.87
C ALA A 74 -0.07 8.96 6.77
N SER A 75 0.77 8.45 5.88
CA SER A 75 0.99 7.02 5.70
C SER A 75 2.49 6.74 5.62
N LEU A 76 2.95 5.72 6.35
CA LEU A 76 4.31 5.20 6.29
C LEU A 76 4.27 3.82 5.64
N TYR A 77 4.96 3.67 4.52
CA TYR A 77 5.07 2.40 3.83
C TYR A 77 6.38 1.73 4.20
N ILE A 78 6.28 0.49 4.66
CA ILE A 78 7.43 -0.31 5.07
C ILE A 78 7.42 -1.67 4.39
N THR A 79 8.60 -2.24 4.26
CA THR A 79 8.77 -3.67 4.01
C THR A 79 9.36 -4.31 5.26
N GLY A 80 8.56 -5.13 5.93
CA GLY A 80 8.94 -5.85 7.14
C GLY A 80 9.35 -7.29 6.86
N THR A 81 10.23 -7.82 7.71
CA THR A 81 10.54 -9.24 7.81
C THR A 81 9.80 -9.81 9.01
N TYR A 82 8.97 -10.82 8.81
CA TYR A 82 8.12 -11.42 9.84
C TYR A 82 8.49 -12.89 10.05
N LYS A 83 8.14 -13.44 11.22
CA LYS A 83 8.18 -14.89 11.41
C LYS A 83 7.10 -15.50 10.53
N SER A 84 7.43 -16.57 9.81
CA SER A 84 6.44 -17.31 9.03
C SER A 84 5.37 -17.87 9.99
N PRO A 85 4.07 -17.72 9.68
CA PRO A 85 3.01 -18.40 10.41
C PRO A 85 2.96 -19.90 10.11
N ASP A 86 3.71 -20.38 9.10
CA ASP A 86 3.78 -21.79 8.73
C ASP A 86 4.46 -22.62 9.82
N GLU A 87 3.65 -23.34 10.60
CA GLU A 87 4.10 -24.28 11.64
C GLU A 87 4.89 -25.46 11.08
N GLU A 88 4.73 -25.79 9.79
CA GLU A 88 5.48 -26.86 9.13
C GLU A 88 6.91 -26.45 8.80
N GLN A 89 7.21 -25.14 8.80
CA GLN A 89 8.54 -24.59 8.49
C GLN A 89 9.03 -23.63 9.58
N PRO A 90 9.21 -24.14 10.81
CA PRO A 90 9.60 -23.33 11.95
C PRO A 90 10.96 -22.65 11.70
N GLY A 91 11.01 -21.35 11.96
CA GLY A 91 12.22 -20.54 11.80
C GLY A 91 12.38 -19.89 10.43
N LYS A 92 11.48 -20.14 9.46
CA LYS A 92 11.44 -19.33 8.24
C LYS A 92 10.87 -17.95 8.52
N THR A 93 11.35 -16.99 7.74
CA THR A 93 10.86 -15.61 7.71
C THR A 93 10.21 -15.31 6.38
N SER A 94 9.19 -14.47 6.39
CA SER A 94 8.56 -13.92 5.19
C SER A 94 8.78 -12.42 5.12
N ARG A 95 8.73 -11.85 3.91
CA ARG A 95 8.66 -10.40 3.73
C ARG A 95 7.23 -10.00 3.44
N GLN A 96 6.82 -8.87 4.00
CA GLN A 96 5.50 -8.30 3.77
C GLN A 96 5.62 -6.79 3.66
N GLU A 97 4.94 -6.22 2.68
CA GLU A 97 4.70 -4.78 2.67
C GLU A 97 3.58 -4.43 3.64
N VAL A 98 3.76 -3.37 4.41
CA VAL A 98 2.75 -2.86 5.34
C VAL A 98 2.64 -1.35 5.20
N MET A 99 1.42 -0.86 5.17
CA MET A 99 1.10 0.57 5.25
C MET A 99 0.63 0.89 6.67
N ILE A 100 1.31 1.82 7.34
CA ILE A 100 0.93 2.33 8.66
C ILE A 100 0.28 3.68 8.45
N ASN A 101 -1.01 3.80 8.79
CA ASN A 101 -1.73 5.06 8.68
C ASN A 101 -1.66 5.83 9.99
N PHE A 102 -1.61 7.14 9.88
CA PHE A 102 -1.53 8.06 10.99
C PHE A 102 -2.58 9.16 10.86
N LEU A 103 -3.14 9.55 11.99
CA LEU A 103 -3.99 10.72 12.15
C LEU A 103 -3.30 11.74 13.05
N LYS A 104 -3.49 13.02 12.75
CA LYS A 104 -3.00 14.10 13.59
C LYS A 104 -4.06 14.48 14.61
N GLU A 105 -3.76 14.25 15.89
CA GLU A 105 -4.64 14.58 17.00
C GLU A 105 -3.93 15.57 17.94
N LEU A 106 -4.56 16.72 18.19
CA LEU A 106 -4.02 17.76 19.08
C LEU A 106 -2.56 18.15 18.74
N GLY A 107 -2.23 18.14 17.45
CA GLY A 107 -0.89 18.46 16.94
C GLY A 107 0.13 17.31 16.97
N GLN A 108 -0.25 16.12 17.43
CA GLN A 108 0.61 14.93 17.49
C GLN A 108 0.13 13.86 16.51
N TRP A 109 1.06 13.18 15.84
CA TRP A 109 0.72 12.01 15.04
C TRP A 109 0.44 10.81 15.92
N LYS A 110 -0.60 10.06 15.55
CA LYS A 110 -1.05 8.85 16.20
C LYS A 110 -1.31 7.78 15.15
N ILE A 111 -0.96 6.54 15.45
CA ILE A 111 -1.25 5.39 14.59
C ILE A 111 -2.77 5.23 14.53
N ASP A 112 -3.31 5.15 13.33
CA ASP A 112 -4.71 4.81 13.08
C ASP A 112 -4.79 3.29 12.89
N TYR A 113 -4.61 2.81 11.66
CA TYR A 113 -4.59 1.37 11.36
C TYR A 113 -3.34 0.95 10.58
N LYS A 114 -3.03 -0.34 10.67
CA LYS A 114 -1.95 -1.01 9.94
C LYS A 114 -2.59 -1.91 8.89
N THR A 115 -2.23 -1.74 7.62
CA THR A 115 -2.74 -2.56 6.52
C THR A 115 -1.60 -3.42 5.98
N PHE A 116 -1.72 -4.74 6.14
CA PHE A 116 -0.83 -5.69 5.48
C PHE A 116 -1.22 -5.77 4.01
N MET A 117 -0.22 -5.66 3.13
CA MET A 117 -0.40 -5.69 1.69
C MET A 117 0.06 -7.05 1.17
N GLY A 118 0.97 -7.08 0.19
CA GLY A 118 1.48 -8.32 -0.41
C GLY A 118 2.94 -8.61 -0.04
N ASP A 119 3.35 -9.84 -0.37
CA ASP A 119 4.75 -10.23 -0.36
C ASP A 119 5.47 -9.50 -1.52
N PRO A 120 6.47 -8.64 -1.24
CA PRO A 120 7.18 -7.92 -2.29
C PRO A 120 7.98 -8.85 -3.23
N ASP A 121 8.31 -10.07 -2.78
CA ASP A 121 9.11 -11.03 -3.54
C ASP A 121 8.26 -11.98 -4.39
N ALA A 122 6.94 -12.05 -4.14
CA ALA A 122 5.99 -12.90 -4.88
C ALA A 122 5.16 -12.15 -5.95
N VAL A 123 5.54 -10.91 -6.27
CA VAL A 123 4.76 -10.05 -7.19
C VAL A 123 4.72 -10.62 -8.61
N ARG A 124 3.52 -10.94 -9.10
CA ARG A 124 3.23 -11.34 -10.47
C ARG A 124 3.38 -10.15 -11.40
N ARG A 125 4.15 -10.30 -12.48
CA ARG A 125 4.44 -9.23 -13.45
C ARG A 125 4.00 -9.64 -14.84
N SER A 126 3.65 -8.65 -15.67
CA SER A 126 3.45 -8.88 -17.10
C SER A 126 4.74 -9.47 -17.70
N PRO A 127 4.65 -10.53 -18.53
CA PRO A 127 5.82 -11.18 -19.13
C PRO A 127 6.60 -10.25 -20.06
N ASP A 128 5.95 -9.20 -20.57
CA ASP A 128 6.53 -8.18 -21.43
C ASP A 128 5.92 -6.80 -21.11
N GLN A 129 6.50 -5.75 -21.68
CA GLN A 129 6.05 -4.36 -21.55
C GLN A 129 5.66 -3.74 -22.90
N ASP A 130 5.38 -4.59 -23.90
CA ASP A 130 5.13 -4.12 -25.25
C ASP A 130 3.77 -3.42 -25.32
N PHE A 131 3.75 -2.28 -26.00
CA PHE A 131 2.50 -1.63 -26.37
C PHE A 131 1.89 -2.37 -27.56
N GLU A 132 0.65 -2.80 -27.38
CA GLU A 132 -0.09 -3.56 -28.38
C GLU A 132 -1.24 -2.72 -28.94
N PRO A 133 -1.63 -2.90 -30.22
CA PRO A 133 -2.70 -2.12 -30.82
C PRO A 133 -4.04 -2.39 -30.14
N GLU A 134 -4.95 -1.41 -30.16
CA GLU A 134 -6.31 -1.48 -29.60
C GLU A 134 -7.04 -2.80 -29.92
N SER A 135 -6.85 -3.35 -31.13
CA SER A 135 -7.42 -4.64 -31.53
C SER A 135 -7.13 -5.83 -30.59
N GLN A 136 -6.11 -5.76 -29.74
CA GLN A 136 -5.79 -6.78 -28.74
C GLN A 136 -6.56 -6.63 -27.42
N TYR A 137 -7.29 -5.53 -27.24
CA TYR A 137 -8.12 -5.27 -26.05
C TYR A 137 -9.59 -5.62 -26.31
N ASP A 138 -10.29 -6.07 -25.28
CA ASP A 138 -11.69 -6.46 -25.36
C ASP A 138 -12.62 -5.29 -24.99
N PHE A 139 -12.94 -4.45 -25.98
CA PHE A 139 -13.83 -3.29 -25.80
C PHE A 139 -15.28 -3.65 -25.44
N ASN A 140 -15.65 -4.92 -25.42
CA ASN A 140 -16.96 -5.37 -24.92
C ASN A 140 -16.94 -5.64 -23.41
N LYS A 141 -15.79 -5.53 -22.76
CA LYS A 141 -15.63 -5.71 -21.32
C LYS A 141 -14.96 -4.49 -20.72
N THR A 142 -15.53 -3.99 -19.64
CA THR A 142 -14.88 -3.00 -18.79
C THR A 142 -14.30 -3.66 -17.56
N THR A 143 -13.17 -3.15 -17.10
CA THR A 143 -12.57 -3.49 -15.82
C THR A 143 -12.21 -2.20 -15.10
N SER A 144 -12.31 -2.22 -13.77
CA SER A 144 -11.77 -1.17 -12.92
C SER A 144 -10.59 -1.74 -12.15
N LEU A 145 -9.53 -0.95 -12.02
CA LEU A 145 -8.33 -1.32 -11.28
C LEU A 145 -7.77 -0.10 -10.55
N GLY A 146 -7.41 -0.27 -9.29
CA GLY A 146 -6.79 0.77 -8.47
C GLY A 146 -5.51 0.26 -7.83
N GLY A 147 -4.42 1.00 -7.95
CA GLY A 147 -3.11 0.56 -7.46
C GLY A 147 -2.10 1.68 -7.30
N ARG A 148 -1.08 1.39 -6.52
CA ARG A 148 0.05 2.31 -6.30
C ARG A 148 0.91 2.36 -7.56
N ILE A 149 1.22 3.55 -8.07
CA ILE A 149 2.17 3.72 -9.16
C ILE A 149 3.56 3.23 -8.72
N VAL A 150 4.11 2.28 -9.47
CA VAL A 150 5.48 1.77 -9.33
C VAL A 150 6.41 2.53 -10.26
N SER A 151 6.00 2.72 -11.51
CA SER A 151 6.79 3.44 -12.51
C SER A 151 5.91 4.02 -13.61
N VAL A 152 6.44 5.03 -14.31
CA VAL A 152 5.78 5.69 -15.43
C VAL A 152 6.79 5.82 -16.56
N LYS A 153 6.38 5.45 -17.77
CA LYS A 153 7.13 5.66 -19.01
C LYS A 153 6.31 6.48 -19.97
N PHE A 154 6.84 7.63 -20.36
CA PHE A 154 6.27 8.46 -21.40
C PHE A 154 6.90 8.09 -22.73
N GLU A 155 6.10 7.48 -23.61
CA GLU A 155 6.48 7.15 -24.97
C GLU A 155 5.80 8.11 -25.95
N ASN A 156 6.22 8.11 -27.22
CA ASN A 156 5.67 9.03 -28.21
C ASN A 156 4.18 8.81 -28.48
N GLU A 157 3.73 7.54 -28.46
CA GLU A 157 2.37 7.13 -28.84
C GLU A 157 1.47 6.84 -27.63
N PHE A 158 2.05 6.64 -26.44
CA PHE A 158 1.31 6.27 -25.24
C PHE A 158 2.05 6.67 -23.97
N THR A 159 1.35 6.61 -22.84
CA THR A 159 1.97 6.62 -21.51
C THR A 159 1.72 5.26 -20.87
N MET A 160 2.76 4.56 -20.45
CA MET A 160 2.61 3.31 -19.70
C MET A 160 2.85 3.57 -18.23
N VAL A 161 1.85 3.24 -17.41
CA VAL A 161 1.91 3.31 -15.96
C VAL A 161 1.90 1.89 -15.41
N THR A 162 2.96 1.51 -14.69
CA THR A 162 2.94 0.26 -13.93
C THR A 162 2.36 0.54 -12.56
N ILE A 163 1.27 -0.14 -12.21
CA ILE A 163 0.67 -0.05 -10.87
C ILE A 163 0.76 -1.39 -10.14
N LYS A 164 0.97 -1.33 -8.83
CA LYS A 164 0.92 -2.49 -7.95
C LYS A 164 -0.43 -2.58 -7.28
N VAL A 165 -1.09 -3.72 -7.46
CA VAL A 165 -2.37 -4.08 -6.84
C VAL A 165 -2.14 -5.40 -6.10
N LEU A 166 -2.07 -5.34 -4.77
CA LEU A 166 -1.71 -6.49 -3.94
C LEU A 166 -0.39 -7.14 -4.40
N ASP A 167 -0.48 -8.37 -4.91
CA ASP A 167 0.61 -9.21 -5.40
C ASP A 167 0.79 -9.13 -6.92
N GLU A 168 0.21 -8.14 -7.61
CA GLU A 168 0.28 -8.01 -9.07
C GLU A 168 0.76 -6.62 -9.52
N GLU A 169 1.71 -6.59 -10.46
CA GLU A 169 2.06 -5.39 -11.22
C GLU A 169 1.33 -5.41 -12.57
N ASN A 170 0.44 -4.43 -12.74
CA ASN A 170 -0.38 -4.25 -13.92
C ASN A 170 0.16 -3.09 -14.77
N LEU A 171 0.16 -3.27 -16.09
CA LEU A 171 0.50 -2.24 -17.06
C LEU A 171 -0.78 -1.56 -17.54
N VAL A 172 -0.89 -0.28 -17.23
CA VAL A 172 -2.00 0.57 -17.66
C VAL A 172 -1.49 1.49 -18.76
N PHE A 173 -2.06 1.35 -19.95
CA PHE A 173 -1.74 2.20 -21.09
C PHE A 173 -2.74 3.35 -21.17
N LEU A 174 -2.21 4.56 -21.09
CA LEU A 174 -2.93 5.82 -21.28
C LEU A 174 -2.54 6.44 -22.63
N GLN A 175 -3.26 7.50 -23.01
CA GLN A 175 -2.89 8.35 -24.15
C GLN A 175 -1.45 8.88 -24.03
N SER A 176 -0.89 9.34 -25.16
CA SER A 176 0.45 9.95 -25.17
C SER A 176 0.53 11.14 -24.21
N LYS A 177 1.72 11.44 -23.71
CA LYS A 177 1.94 12.61 -22.85
C LYS A 177 1.35 13.90 -23.44
N SER A 178 1.52 14.09 -24.74
CA SER A 178 1.02 15.27 -25.44
C SER A 178 -0.50 15.38 -25.49
N GLU A 179 -1.21 14.23 -25.55
CA GLU A 179 -2.67 14.19 -25.56
C GLU A 179 -3.24 14.40 -24.16
N LEU A 180 -2.60 13.82 -23.15
CA LEU A 180 -2.92 14.07 -21.73
C LEU A 180 -2.78 15.57 -21.40
N GLU A 181 -1.70 16.21 -21.81
CA GLU A 181 -1.51 17.65 -21.58
C GLU A 181 -2.54 18.50 -22.35
N LYS A 182 -2.92 18.08 -23.57
CA LYS A 182 -3.97 18.77 -24.36
C LYS A 182 -5.36 18.62 -23.75
N SER A 183 -5.64 17.53 -23.06
CA SER A 183 -6.90 17.33 -22.33
C SER A 183 -6.92 18.08 -20.98
N GLY A 184 -5.83 18.75 -20.63
CA GLY A 184 -5.70 19.53 -19.39
C GLY A 184 -5.20 18.72 -18.21
N PHE A 185 -4.75 17.48 -18.42
CA PHE A 185 -4.19 16.65 -17.35
C PHE A 185 -2.75 17.05 -17.02
N GLU A 186 -2.45 17.17 -15.72
CA GLU A 186 -1.11 17.48 -15.22
C GLU A 186 -0.28 16.20 -15.12
N THR A 187 0.53 15.93 -16.16
CA THR A 187 1.36 14.70 -16.24
C THR A 187 2.40 14.58 -15.12
N ALA A 188 2.70 15.67 -14.40
CA ALA A 188 3.55 15.66 -13.22
C ALA A 188 2.93 14.95 -12.01
N LEU A 189 1.63 14.65 -12.04
CA LEU A 189 0.95 13.84 -11.02
C LEU A 189 1.22 12.34 -11.17
N LEU A 190 1.67 11.89 -12.34
CA LEU A 190 2.05 10.50 -12.60
C LEU A 190 3.45 10.23 -12.04
N VAL A 191 3.53 10.06 -10.72
CA VAL A 191 4.77 9.75 -10.00
C VAL A 191 4.60 8.51 -9.12
N PRO A 192 5.69 7.77 -8.84
CA PRO A 192 5.63 6.63 -7.93
C PRO A 192 4.99 6.98 -6.59
N TRP A 193 4.36 5.98 -5.97
CA TRP A 193 3.64 6.05 -4.69
C TRP A 193 2.27 6.73 -4.70
N ARG A 194 1.91 7.50 -5.74
CA ARG A 194 0.52 7.95 -5.92
C ARG A 194 -0.39 6.76 -6.23
N MET A 195 -1.65 6.88 -5.85
CA MET A 195 -2.65 5.89 -6.24
C MET A 195 -3.23 6.28 -7.60
N LEU A 196 -3.25 5.33 -8.52
CA LEU A 196 -3.96 5.45 -9.80
C LEU A 196 -5.17 4.53 -9.73
N SER A 197 -6.35 5.11 -9.92
CA SER A 197 -7.60 4.39 -10.16
C SER A 197 -7.94 4.54 -11.64
N THR A 198 -8.28 3.44 -12.32
CA THR A 198 -8.62 3.45 -13.75
C THR A 198 -9.84 2.60 -14.04
N GLU A 199 -10.62 3.03 -15.03
CA GLU A 199 -11.55 2.18 -15.77
C GLU A 199 -11.03 2.01 -17.19
N GLY A 200 -11.15 0.80 -17.73
CA GLY A 200 -10.62 0.52 -19.05
C GLY A 200 -10.98 -0.86 -19.58
N TYR A 201 -10.28 -1.24 -20.64
CA TYR A 201 -10.51 -2.47 -21.38
C TYR A 201 -9.35 -3.44 -21.13
N PRO A 202 -9.62 -4.67 -20.64
CA PRO A 202 -8.58 -5.64 -20.41
C PRO A 202 -8.03 -6.19 -21.74
N HIS A 203 -6.76 -6.56 -21.74
CA HIS A 203 -6.17 -7.28 -22.87
C HIS A 203 -6.80 -8.68 -23.03
N LYS A 204 -6.96 -9.15 -24.27
CA LYS A 204 -7.63 -10.42 -24.56
C LYS A 204 -6.90 -11.66 -24.04
N SER A 205 -5.58 -11.59 -23.92
CA SER A 205 -4.72 -12.74 -23.55
C SER A 205 -3.79 -12.48 -22.37
N ASN A 206 -3.57 -11.22 -21.97
CA ASN A 206 -2.64 -10.85 -20.91
C ASN A 206 -3.43 -10.13 -19.80
N PRO A 207 -3.82 -10.81 -18.72
CA PRO A 207 -4.68 -10.21 -17.69
C PRO A 207 -4.03 -9.05 -16.93
N LEU A 208 -2.74 -8.80 -17.12
CA LEU A 208 -1.98 -7.71 -16.48
C LEU A 208 -1.83 -6.47 -17.35
N LYS A 209 -2.51 -6.40 -18.49
CA LYS A 209 -2.51 -5.24 -19.39
C LYS A 209 -3.90 -4.66 -19.52
N ILE A 210 -4.02 -3.35 -19.35
CA ILE A 210 -5.27 -2.60 -19.44
C ILE A 210 -5.06 -1.38 -20.34
N TRP A 211 -5.99 -1.18 -21.27
CA TRP A 211 -6.13 0.09 -21.98
C TRP A 211 -7.08 0.98 -21.18
N ALA A 212 -6.59 2.08 -20.62
CA ALA A 212 -7.43 2.97 -19.83
C ALA A 212 -8.35 3.80 -20.73
N ASP A 213 -9.63 3.84 -20.37
CA ASP A 213 -10.61 4.79 -20.92
C ASP A 213 -10.67 6.05 -20.04
N SER A 214 -10.63 5.85 -18.72
CA SER A 214 -10.57 6.94 -17.74
C SER A 214 -9.65 6.58 -16.58
N PHE A 215 -9.17 7.62 -15.88
CA PHE A 215 -8.34 7.43 -14.70
C PHE A 215 -8.34 8.66 -13.78
N GLU A 216 -7.98 8.42 -12.52
CA GLU A 216 -7.83 9.41 -11.47
C GLU A 216 -6.54 9.15 -10.68
N ILE A 217 -5.91 10.22 -10.18
CA ILE A 217 -4.73 10.17 -9.33
C ILE A 217 -5.09 10.72 -7.94
N GLU A 218 -4.93 9.89 -6.91
CA GLU A 218 -5.11 10.28 -5.50
C GLU A 218 -3.77 10.58 -4.83
#